data_AF-A0A7W1MUS9-F1
#
_entry.id   AF-A0A7W1MUS9-F1
#
_cell.length_a   1.000
_cell.length_b   1.000
_cell.length_c   1.000
_cell.angle_alpha   90.00
_cell.angle_beta   90.00
_cell.angle_gamma   90.00
#
_symmetry.space_group_name_H-M   'P 1'
#
loop_
_entity.id
_entity.type
_entity.pdbx_description
1 polymer ?
#
loop_
_entity_poly.entity_id
_entity_poly.type
_entity_poly.pdbx_seq_one_letter_code
_entity_poly.pdbx_strand_id
1 'polypeptide(L)'
;MLTPAVEILPASQLAFWKEEKRIPGNFVLYGGTALALRLGHRQSLYFDFFSSGPLEMEHLLAALPFVKEAEILQSGPNTLTLRINRAGPVTVSFFGELSFGQLAAPDVAAAANIKIASLADLMATKLKAVFQRSEAKDYIDIATMIRAGISLEKGLGGAIALFGPNFNPALPLKALTYFGDGDLSSLSAQTREYLIAAVKETRDFPKVGLHARFIGALLP
;
A
#
# COMPACT_ATOMS: atom_id res chain seq x y z
N MET A 1 -3.25 -2.16 18.50
CA MET A 1 -3.73 -3.31 17.71
C MET A 1 -4.79 -2.81 16.75
N LEU A 2 -4.62 -3.07 15.47
CA LEU A 2 -5.58 -2.72 14.42
C LEU A 2 -6.69 -3.77 14.37
N THR A 3 -7.95 -3.32 14.33
CA THR A 3 -9.08 -4.16 13.93
C THR A 3 -9.33 -3.92 12.45
N PRO A 4 -8.94 -4.84 11.55
CA PRO A 4 -9.09 -4.62 10.12
C PRO A 4 -10.56 -4.70 9.69
N ALA A 5 -10.97 -3.81 8.78
CA ALA A 5 -12.28 -3.76 8.13
C ALA A 5 -12.43 -4.90 7.11
N VAL A 6 -12.44 -6.15 7.57
CA VAL A 6 -12.44 -7.34 6.72
C VAL A 6 -13.72 -7.52 5.91
N GLU A 7 -14.81 -6.89 6.33
CA GLU A 7 -16.10 -6.85 5.64
C GLU A 7 -16.04 -6.15 4.28
N ILE A 8 -15.04 -5.27 4.06
CA ILE A 8 -14.83 -4.65 2.76
C ILE A 8 -14.26 -5.64 1.73
N LEU A 9 -13.63 -6.73 2.18
CA LEU A 9 -12.99 -7.67 1.27
C LEU A 9 -14.04 -8.43 0.44
N PRO A 10 -13.84 -8.57 -0.89
CA PRO A 10 -14.54 -9.57 -1.68
C PRO A 10 -14.46 -10.95 -1.03
N ALA A 11 -15.49 -11.79 -1.27
CA ALA A 11 -15.61 -13.10 -0.65
C ALA A 11 -14.34 -13.97 -0.80
N SER A 12 -13.70 -13.93 -1.98
CA SER A 12 -12.47 -14.69 -2.23
C SER A 12 -11.28 -14.19 -1.42
N GLN A 13 -11.10 -12.87 -1.33
CA GLN A 13 -10.05 -12.27 -0.51
C GLN A 13 -10.30 -12.48 0.99
N LEU A 14 -11.56 -12.48 1.43
CA LEU A 14 -11.92 -12.79 2.82
C LEU A 14 -11.61 -14.26 3.16
N ALA A 15 -11.88 -15.19 2.23
CA ALA A 15 -11.51 -16.59 2.40
C ALA A 15 -9.99 -16.75 2.55
N PHE A 16 -9.22 -16.16 1.62
CA PHE A 16 -7.75 -16.12 1.72
C PHE A 16 -7.26 -15.51 3.05
N TRP A 17 -7.82 -14.37 3.44
CA TRP A 17 -7.48 -13.67 4.68
C TRP A 17 -7.69 -14.51 5.95
N LYS A 18 -8.72 -15.35 5.97
CA LYS A 18 -9.03 -16.23 7.11
C LYS A 18 -8.15 -17.48 7.15
N GLU A 19 -7.80 -18.01 5.99
CA GLU A 19 -7.03 -19.24 5.85
C GLU A 19 -5.53 -19.03 6.07
N GLU A 20 -4.96 -17.98 5.49
CA GLU A 20 -3.51 -17.84 5.43
C GLU A 20 -2.93 -17.13 6.66
N LYS A 21 -2.03 -17.82 7.36
CA LYS A 21 -1.39 -17.39 8.62
C LYS A 21 0.13 -17.46 8.59
N ARG A 22 0.70 -17.91 7.47
CA ARG A 22 2.13 -18.20 7.27
C ARG A 22 2.79 -17.23 6.31
N ILE A 23 2.17 -16.07 6.06
CA ILE A 23 2.90 -14.97 5.43
C ILE A 23 4.16 -14.70 6.26
N PRO A 24 5.37 -14.79 5.67
CA PRO A 24 6.60 -14.64 6.44
C PRO A 24 6.66 -13.29 7.13
N GLY A 25 7.16 -13.27 8.37
CA GLY A 25 7.10 -12.08 9.23
C GLY A 25 7.88 -10.87 8.73
N ASN A 26 8.76 -11.04 7.74
CA ASN A 26 9.46 -9.95 7.07
C ASN A 26 8.63 -9.24 5.99
N PHE A 27 7.44 -9.74 5.65
CA PHE A 27 6.53 -9.08 4.73
C PHE A 27 5.52 -8.21 5.46
N VAL A 28 5.24 -7.06 4.85
CA VAL A 28 4.21 -6.12 5.30
C VAL A 28 3.26 -5.86 4.14
N LEU A 29 1.95 -5.94 4.40
CA LEU A 29 0.91 -5.62 3.43
C LEU A 29 0.84 -4.11 3.19
N TYR A 30 1.03 -3.71 1.93
CA TYR A 30 0.96 -2.35 1.42
C TYR A 30 -0.17 -2.21 0.38
N GLY A 31 -0.25 -1.05 -0.25
CA GLY A 31 -1.13 -0.81 -1.39
C GLY A 31 -2.60 -0.59 -1.02
N GLY A 32 -3.47 -0.78 -2.01
CA GLY A 32 -4.90 -0.48 -1.86
C GLY A 32 -5.61 -1.34 -0.83
N THR A 33 -5.22 -2.61 -0.69
CA THR A 33 -5.86 -3.56 0.22
C THR A 33 -5.44 -3.31 1.66
N ALA A 34 -4.19 -2.93 1.92
CA ALA A 34 -3.76 -2.43 3.23
C ALA A 34 -4.60 -1.24 3.68
N LEU A 35 -4.84 -0.28 2.77
CA LEU A 35 -5.65 0.90 3.08
C LEU A 35 -7.14 0.55 3.28
N ALA A 36 -7.68 -0.32 2.43
CA ALA A 36 -9.06 -0.80 2.54
C ALA A 36 -9.30 -1.48 3.91
N LEU A 37 -8.36 -2.30 4.37
CA LEU A 37 -8.44 -2.93 5.69
C LEU A 37 -8.33 -1.93 6.85
N ARG A 38 -7.72 -0.76 6.64
CA ARG A 38 -7.65 0.28 7.68
C ARG A 38 -8.86 1.20 7.71
N LEU A 39 -9.41 1.54 6.55
CA LEU A 39 -10.42 2.60 6.42
C LEU A 39 -11.78 2.12 5.90
N GLY A 40 -11.90 0.87 5.45
CA GLY A 40 -13.16 0.31 4.93
C GLY A 40 -13.73 1.07 3.74
N HIS A 41 -12.92 1.84 3.02
CA HIS A 41 -13.41 2.90 2.11
C HIS A 41 -13.76 2.42 0.71
N ARG A 42 -13.12 1.34 0.23
CA ARG A 42 -13.43 0.69 -1.06
C ARG A 42 -12.85 -0.72 -1.11
N GLN A 43 -13.37 -1.51 -2.04
CA GLN A 43 -12.74 -2.78 -2.43
C GLN A 43 -11.41 -2.58 -3.16
N SER A 44 -10.46 -3.49 -2.91
CA SER A 44 -9.16 -3.54 -3.56
C SER A 44 -8.75 -5.00 -3.74
N LEU A 45 -8.32 -5.38 -4.94
CA LEU A 45 -8.27 -6.79 -5.38
C LEU A 45 -6.90 -7.47 -5.24
N TYR A 46 -5.88 -6.73 -4.81
CA TYR A 46 -4.48 -7.20 -4.80
C TYR A 46 -3.92 -7.18 -3.37
N PHE A 47 -3.41 -8.30 -2.89
CA PHE A 47 -2.58 -8.32 -1.69
C PHE A 47 -1.12 -8.08 -2.07
N ASP A 48 -0.60 -6.89 -1.81
CA ASP A 48 0.78 -6.54 -2.15
C ASP A 48 1.67 -6.56 -0.90
N PHE A 49 2.52 -7.58 -0.78
CA PHE A 49 3.43 -7.80 0.33
C PHE A 49 4.83 -7.29 0.02
N PHE A 50 5.31 -6.35 0.84
CA PHE A 50 6.59 -5.67 0.65
C PHE A 50 7.60 -6.11 1.71
N SER A 51 8.87 -6.26 1.29
CA SER A 51 10.01 -6.60 2.15
C SER A 51 11.25 -5.84 1.67
N SER A 52 12.12 -5.45 2.61
CA SER A 52 13.46 -4.94 2.25
C SER A 52 14.48 -6.03 1.99
N GLY A 53 14.26 -7.25 2.50
CA GLY A 53 15.08 -8.41 2.15
C GLY A 53 14.81 -8.90 0.73
N PRO A 54 15.76 -9.63 0.12
CA PRO A 54 15.56 -10.23 -1.19
C PRO A 54 14.43 -11.27 -1.18
N LEU A 55 13.80 -11.50 -2.33
CA LEU A 55 12.90 -12.63 -2.52
C LEU A 55 13.72 -13.89 -2.80
N GLU A 56 14.00 -14.63 -1.75
CA GLU A 56 14.50 -16.00 -1.87
C GLU A 56 13.37 -16.91 -2.35
N MET A 57 13.22 -17.02 -3.67
CA MET A 57 12.08 -17.69 -4.30
C MET A 57 11.85 -19.10 -3.77
N GLU A 58 12.89 -19.92 -3.65
CA GLU A 58 12.77 -21.28 -3.12
C GLU A 58 12.22 -21.30 -1.68
N HIS A 59 12.75 -20.43 -0.82
CA HIS A 59 12.26 -20.30 0.56
C HIS A 59 10.82 -19.76 0.62
N LEU A 60 10.48 -18.79 -0.22
CA LEU A 60 9.14 -18.21 -0.27
C LEU A 60 8.11 -19.24 -0.73
N LEU A 61 8.41 -19.99 -1.80
CA LEU A 61 7.53 -21.03 -2.31
C LEU A 61 7.38 -22.19 -1.31
N ALA A 62 8.44 -22.52 -0.56
CA ALA A 62 8.38 -23.51 0.52
C ALA A 62 7.57 -23.03 1.74
N ALA A 63 7.64 -21.74 2.08
CA ALA A 63 6.95 -21.15 3.21
C ALA A 63 5.45 -20.89 2.98
N LEU A 64 5.00 -20.86 1.72
CA LEU A 64 3.63 -20.52 1.32
C LEU A 64 2.91 -21.72 0.70
N PRO A 65 2.13 -22.51 1.46
CA PRO A 65 1.60 -23.76 0.93
C PRO A 65 0.54 -23.60 -0.15
N PHE A 66 -0.13 -22.44 -0.23
CA PHE A 66 -1.06 -22.12 -1.31
C PHE A 66 -0.38 -21.99 -2.68
N VAL A 67 0.95 -21.80 -2.73
CA VAL A 67 1.71 -21.67 -3.98
C VAL A 67 1.53 -22.90 -4.86
N LYS A 68 1.39 -24.10 -4.29
CA LYS A 68 1.19 -25.34 -5.05
C LYS A 68 -0.09 -25.34 -5.88
N GLU A 69 -1.07 -24.56 -5.47
CA GLU A 69 -2.37 -24.39 -6.13
C GLU A 69 -2.45 -23.08 -6.91
N ALA A 70 -1.38 -22.29 -6.91
CA ALA A 70 -1.33 -20.97 -7.50
C ALA A 70 -0.88 -21.03 -8.96
N GLU A 71 -1.48 -20.18 -9.78
CA GLU A 71 -0.95 -19.80 -11.07
C GLU A 71 0.06 -18.67 -10.90
N ILE A 72 1.28 -18.85 -11.41
CA ILE A 72 2.29 -17.80 -11.44
C ILE A 72 1.94 -16.83 -12.58
N LEU A 73 1.53 -15.62 -12.22
CA LEU A 73 1.26 -14.55 -13.19
C LEU A 73 2.53 -13.77 -13.56
N GLN A 74 3.45 -13.64 -12.61
CA GLN A 74 4.73 -12.96 -12.81
C GLN A 74 5.78 -13.57 -11.89
N SER A 75 6.98 -13.80 -12.43
CA SER A 75 8.15 -14.22 -11.66
C SER A 75 9.37 -13.52 -12.23
N GLY A 76 10.11 -12.82 -11.37
CA GLY A 76 11.34 -12.13 -11.73
C GLY A 76 12.15 -11.79 -10.49
N PRO A 77 13.34 -11.16 -10.65
CA PRO A 77 14.15 -10.73 -9.52
C PRO A 77 13.32 -9.87 -8.56
N ASN A 78 13.22 -10.30 -7.31
CA ASN A 78 12.51 -9.59 -6.25
C ASN A 78 11.03 -9.28 -6.54
N THR A 79 10.39 -10.00 -7.47
CA THR A 79 8.95 -9.89 -7.75
C THR A 79 8.33 -11.27 -8.00
N LEU A 80 7.24 -11.56 -7.28
CA LEU A 80 6.41 -12.74 -7.52
C LEU A 80 4.93 -12.34 -7.45
N THR A 81 4.17 -12.60 -8.50
CA THR A 81 2.72 -12.40 -8.52
C THR A 81 2.02 -13.72 -8.79
N LEU A 82 1.10 -14.07 -7.91
CA LEU A 82 0.37 -15.33 -7.91
C LEU A 82 -1.12 -15.06 -8.01
N ARG A 83 -1.83 -15.92 -8.75
CA ARG A 83 -3.29 -16.02 -8.72
C ARG A 83 -3.67 -17.34 -8.08
N ILE A 84 -4.42 -17.25 -6.99
CA ILE A 84 -5.00 -18.41 -6.31
C ILE A 84 -6.51 -18.38 -6.44
N ASN A 85 -7.12 -19.57 -6.37
CA ASN A 85 -8.57 -19.69 -6.32
C ASN A 85 -9.04 -20.01 -4.89
N ARG A 86 -9.87 -19.14 -4.34
CA ARG A 86 -10.53 -19.30 -3.03
C ARG A 86 -11.99 -18.89 -3.18
N ALA A 87 -12.80 -19.78 -3.78
CA ALA A 87 -14.17 -19.45 -4.21
C ALA A 87 -14.23 -18.22 -5.15
N GLY A 88 -13.16 -18.00 -5.92
CA GLY A 88 -12.94 -16.83 -6.76
C GLY A 88 -11.45 -16.48 -6.83
N PRO A 89 -11.02 -15.71 -7.85
CA PRO A 89 -9.62 -15.34 -8.00
C PRO A 89 -9.18 -14.38 -6.89
N VAL A 90 -7.96 -14.60 -6.38
CA VAL A 90 -7.25 -13.69 -5.50
C VAL A 90 -5.84 -13.50 -6.05
N THR A 91 -5.43 -12.24 -6.22
CA THR A 91 -4.07 -11.92 -6.63
C THR A 91 -3.23 -11.55 -5.42
N VAL A 92 -2.09 -12.21 -5.27
CA VAL A 92 -1.13 -11.99 -4.19
C VAL A 92 0.23 -11.73 -4.81
N SER A 93 0.82 -10.59 -4.47
CA SER A 93 2.11 -10.13 -4.98
C SER A 93 3.10 -10.03 -3.83
N PHE A 94 4.35 -10.43 -4.07
CA PHE A 94 5.47 -10.26 -3.17
C PHE A 94 6.55 -9.43 -3.88
N PHE A 95 7.07 -8.44 -3.17
CA PHE A 95 8.11 -7.53 -3.66
C PHE A 95 9.24 -7.46 -2.63
N GLY A 96 10.46 -7.74 -3.06
CA GLY A 96 11.68 -7.71 -2.24
C GLY A 96 12.60 -6.54 -2.59
N GLU A 97 13.72 -6.43 -1.87
CA GLU A 97 14.75 -5.40 -2.07
C GLU A 97 14.24 -3.95 -2.08
N LEU A 98 13.12 -3.69 -1.41
CA LEU A 98 12.59 -2.33 -1.29
C LEU A 98 13.41 -1.54 -0.26
N SER A 99 14.02 -0.43 -0.69
CA SER A 99 15.04 0.28 0.10
C SER A 99 14.55 1.54 0.83
N PHE A 100 13.24 1.81 0.83
CA PHE A 100 12.71 3.09 1.32
C PHE A 100 12.41 3.15 2.84
N GLY A 101 12.31 2.00 3.52
CA GLY A 101 12.08 1.93 4.97
C GLY A 101 10.61 2.14 5.40
N GLN A 102 10.40 2.56 6.66
CA GLN A 102 9.07 2.76 7.26
C GLN A 102 9.01 4.05 8.08
N LEU A 103 7.91 4.79 7.96
CA LEU A 103 7.59 6.00 8.72
C LEU A 103 7.01 5.69 10.10
N ALA A 104 6.32 4.55 10.24
CA ALA A 104 5.82 4.06 11.52
C ALA A 104 5.80 2.52 11.54
N ALA A 105 5.70 1.95 12.74
CA ALA A 105 5.57 0.51 12.90
C ALA A 105 4.29 0.00 12.19
N PRO A 106 4.35 -1.17 11.52
CA PRO A 106 3.15 -1.78 10.97
C PRO A 106 2.30 -2.34 12.12
N ASP A 107 0.98 -2.36 11.93
CA ASP A 107 0.08 -3.04 12.85
C ASP A 107 -0.03 -4.51 12.49
N VAL A 108 -0.07 -5.39 13.49
CA VAL A 108 -0.37 -6.81 13.27
C VAL A 108 -1.88 -7.02 13.39
N ALA A 109 -2.50 -7.53 12.32
CA ALA A 109 -3.86 -8.02 12.35
C ALA A 109 -3.89 -9.40 13.03
N ALA A 110 -4.16 -9.42 14.34
CA ALA A 110 -3.97 -10.59 15.20
C ALA A 110 -4.63 -11.88 14.68
N ALA A 111 -5.83 -11.79 14.09
CA ALA A 111 -6.56 -12.96 13.58
C ALA A 111 -5.88 -13.64 12.39
N ALA A 112 -5.22 -12.88 11.52
CA ALA A 112 -4.55 -13.37 10.31
C ALA A 112 -3.02 -13.45 10.47
N ASN A 113 -2.46 -12.87 11.53
CA ASN A 113 -1.02 -12.71 11.73
C ASN A 113 -0.33 -11.97 10.55
N ILE A 114 -1.05 -11.04 9.91
CA ILE A 114 -0.54 -10.23 8.80
C ILE A 114 -0.16 -8.84 9.31
N LYS A 115 1.05 -8.39 9.00
CA LYS A 115 1.49 -7.01 9.21
C LYS A 115 0.89 -6.10 8.16
N ILE A 116 0.28 -4.98 8.55
CA ILE A 116 -0.31 -3.98 7.65
C ILE A 116 0.44 -2.64 7.83
N ALA A 117 0.93 -2.09 6.73
CA ALA A 117 1.66 -0.82 6.70
C ALA A 117 0.87 0.31 7.35
N SER A 118 1.54 1.25 8.00
CA SER A 118 0.90 2.39 8.68
C SER A 118 0.20 3.32 7.69
N LEU A 119 -0.77 4.13 8.15
CA LEU A 119 -1.36 5.17 7.29
C LEU A 119 -0.33 6.18 6.79
N ALA A 120 0.75 6.43 7.56
CA ALA A 120 1.85 7.28 7.12
C ALA A 120 2.58 6.68 5.92
N ASP A 121 2.93 5.39 5.99
CA ASP A 121 3.56 4.66 4.89
C ASP A 121 2.66 4.57 3.65
N LEU A 122 1.37 4.31 3.86
CA LEU A 122 0.38 4.21 2.79
C LEU A 122 0.17 5.58 2.10
N MET A 123 0.11 6.68 2.87
CA MET A 123 0.06 8.03 2.30
C MET A 123 1.29 8.32 1.45
N ALA A 124 2.49 8.08 1.97
CA ALA A 124 3.73 8.36 1.26
C ALA A 124 3.88 7.53 -0.03
N THR A 125 3.55 6.23 0.02
CA THR A 125 3.58 5.35 -1.16
C THR A 125 2.51 5.71 -2.19
N LYS A 126 1.33 6.19 -1.77
CA LYS A 126 0.30 6.71 -2.69
C LYS A 126 0.72 8.02 -3.36
N LEU A 127 1.36 8.93 -2.62
CA LEU A 127 1.93 10.16 -3.17
C LEU A 127 3.05 9.87 -4.19
N LYS A 128 3.87 8.85 -3.93
CA LYS A 128 4.83 8.33 -4.91
C LYS A 128 4.12 7.75 -6.14
N ALA A 129 3.01 7.03 -5.98
CA ALA A 129 2.30 6.42 -7.10
C ALA A 129 1.60 7.43 -8.01
N VAL A 130 0.89 8.44 -7.47
CA VAL A 130 0.09 9.37 -8.28
C VAL A 130 0.89 10.25 -9.24
N PHE A 131 2.20 10.43 -8.99
CA PHE A 131 3.05 11.10 -9.98
C PHE A 131 3.57 10.14 -11.07
N GLN A 132 3.60 8.82 -10.80
CA GLN A 132 4.07 7.79 -11.76
C GLN A 132 2.94 7.27 -12.64
N ARG A 133 1.69 7.34 -12.17
CA ARG A 133 0.51 6.87 -12.89
C ARG A 133 -0.73 7.67 -12.48
N SER A 134 -1.66 7.78 -13.42
CA SER A 134 -2.93 8.48 -13.24
C SER A 134 -4.07 7.47 -13.12
N GLU A 135 -4.18 6.84 -11.95
CA GLU A 135 -5.25 5.89 -11.62
C GLU A 135 -6.17 6.49 -10.54
N ALA A 136 -7.47 6.59 -10.82
CA ALA A 136 -8.47 7.25 -9.97
C ALA A 136 -8.50 6.68 -8.55
N LYS A 137 -8.24 5.38 -8.39
CA LYS A 137 -8.16 4.73 -7.08
C LYS A 137 -7.07 5.31 -6.18
N ASP A 138 -5.93 5.75 -6.74
CA ASP A 138 -4.84 6.34 -5.94
C ASP A 138 -5.24 7.74 -5.42
N TYR A 139 -6.01 8.49 -6.20
CA TYR A 139 -6.56 9.80 -5.82
C TYR A 139 -7.65 9.65 -4.75
N ILE A 140 -8.53 8.66 -4.90
CA ILE A 140 -9.55 8.31 -3.90
C ILE A 140 -8.88 7.90 -2.58
N ASP A 141 -7.83 7.09 -2.64
CA ASP A 141 -7.08 6.65 -1.46
C ASP A 141 -6.48 7.83 -0.70
N ILE A 142 -5.82 8.77 -1.41
CA ILE A 142 -5.27 9.99 -0.80
C ILE A 142 -6.38 10.84 -0.20
N ALA A 143 -7.45 11.12 -0.94
CA ALA A 143 -8.57 11.92 -0.43
C ALA A 143 -9.20 11.29 0.82
N THR A 144 -9.32 9.96 0.86
CA THR A 144 -9.84 9.22 2.01
C THR A 144 -8.92 9.36 3.22
N MET A 145 -7.60 9.21 3.05
CA MET A 145 -6.65 9.39 4.15
C MET A 145 -6.67 10.82 4.70
N ILE A 146 -6.78 11.83 3.83
CA ILE A 146 -6.89 13.23 4.28
C ILE A 146 -8.20 13.43 5.08
N ARG A 147 -9.33 12.88 4.62
CA ARG A 147 -10.60 12.92 5.37
C ARG A 147 -10.52 12.19 6.71
N ALA A 148 -9.70 11.16 6.81
CA ALA A 148 -9.42 10.45 8.06
C ALA A 148 -8.42 11.20 8.98
N GLY A 149 -8.03 12.43 8.64
CA GLY A 149 -7.17 13.28 9.47
C GLY A 149 -5.68 13.16 9.18
N ILE A 150 -5.27 12.46 8.12
CA ILE A 150 -3.86 12.39 7.72
C ILE A 150 -3.47 13.67 6.97
N SER A 151 -2.55 14.44 7.52
CA SER A 151 -2.04 15.66 6.87
C SER A 151 -1.30 15.35 5.56
N LEU A 152 -1.69 16.04 4.49
CA LEU A 152 -1.01 15.97 3.19
C LEU A 152 0.45 16.44 3.28
N GLU A 153 0.72 17.53 4.01
CA GLU A 153 2.07 18.04 4.27
C GLU A 153 2.95 16.98 4.93
N LYS A 154 2.45 16.34 6.00
CA LYS A 154 3.17 15.25 6.67
C LYS A 154 3.35 14.04 5.74
N GLY A 155 2.38 13.75 4.88
CA GLY A 155 2.49 12.72 3.85
C GLY A 155 3.63 13.01 2.86
N LEU A 156 3.74 14.26 2.39
CA LEU A 156 4.80 14.71 1.49
C LEU A 156 6.16 14.69 2.18
N GLY A 157 6.25 15.19 3.42
CA GLY A 157 7.45 15.11 4.25
C GLY A 157 7.91 13.67 4.49
N GLY A 158 6.96 12.77 4.72
CA GLY A 158 7.21 11.33 4.84
C GLY A 158 7.72 10.71 3.52
N ALA A 159 7.11 11.06 2.38
CA ALA A 159 7.58 10.59 1.08
C ALA A 159 8.99 11.10 0.75
N ILE A 160 9.33 12.34 1.13
CA ILE A 160 10.71 12.85 1.04
C ILE A 160 11.64 12.00 1.90
N ALA A 161 11.26 11.65 3.13
CA ALA A 161 12.08 10.83 4.01
C ALA A 161 12.30 9.41 3.48
N LEU A 162 11.27 8.79 2.89
CA LEU A 162 11.33 7.43 2.35
C LEU A 162 12.12 7.33 1.04
N PHE A 163 11.90 8.27 0.12
CA PHE A 163 12.37 8.14 -1.26
C PHE A 163 13.53 9.09 -1.61
N GLY A 164 13.83 10.07 -0.74
CA GLY A 164 14.93 11.01 -0.88
C GLY A 164 15.00 11.66 -2.27
N PRO A 165 16.14 11.56 -2.98
CA PRO A 165 16.32 12.21 -4.28
C PRO A 165 15.37 11.66 -5.37
N ASN A 166 14.79 10.48 -5.17
CA ASN A 166 13.85 9.89 -6.11
C ASN A 166 12.43 10.46 -5.96
N PHE A 167 12.20 11.47 -5.12
CA PHE A 167 10.88 12.07 -4.92
C PHE A 167 10.94 13.60 -4.91
N ASN A 168 10.17 14.21 -5.81
CA ASN A 168 9.96 15.64 -5.86
C ASN A 168 8.51 15.93 -5.45
N PRO A 169 8.25 16.59 -4.30
CA PRO A 169 6.90 16.84 -3.80
C PRO A 169 6.05 17.74 -4.70
N ALA A 170 6.66 18.54 -5.58
CA ALA A 170 5.92 19.35 -6.54
C ALA A 170 5.14 18.50 -7.57
N LEU A 171 5.63 17.29 -7.87
CA LEU A 171 5.01 16.40 -8.86
C LEU A 171 3.66 15.83 -8.38
N PRO A 172 3.54 15.19 -7.20
CA PRO A 172 2.23 14.76 -6.71
C PRO A 172 1.28 15.93 -6.45
N LEU A 173 1.76 17.09 -6.00
CA LEU A 173 0.89 18.28 -5.86
C LEU A 173 0.30 18.71 -7.21
N LYS A 174 1.12 18.71 -8.27
CA LYS A 174 0.64 18.97 -9.64
C LYS A 174 -0.36 17.90 -10.08
N ALA A 175 -0.03 16.61 -9.88
CA ALA A 175 -0.91 15.50 -10.24
C ALA A 175 -2.30 15.63 -9.57
N LEU A 176 -2.33 15.92 -8.26
CA LEU A 176 -3.55 16.09 -7.47
C LEU A 176 -4.43 17.29 -7.88
N THR A 177 -3.97 18.13 -8.82
CA THR A 177 -4.72 19.27 -9.37
C THR A 177 -5.01 19.16 -10.87
N TYR A 178 -4.60 18.05 -11.50
CA TYR A 178 -4.82 17.79 -12.93
C TYR A 178 -5.51 16.44 -13.13
N PHE A 179 -6.69 16.46 -13.75
CA PHE A 179 -7.57 15.29 -13.88
C PHE A 179 -7.83 14.88 -15.33
N GLY A 180 -6.94 15.26 -16.24
CA GLY A 180 -7.08 15.00 -17.68
C GLY A 180 -6.52 13.65 -18.14
N ASP A 181 -5.78 12.94 -17.30
CA ASP A 181 -5.08 11.70 -17.67
C ASP A 181 -5.83 10.44 -17.22
N GLY A 182 -5.49 9.31 -17.86
CA GLY A 182 -5.92 7.98 -17.43
C GLY A 182 -7.44 7.85 -17.26
N ASP A 183 -7.87 7.28 -16.14
CA ASP A 183 -9.28 7.14 -15.76
C ASP A 183 -9.76 8.24 -14.80
N LEU A 184 -9.01 9.35 -14.65
CA LEU A 184 -9.32 10.42 -13.68
C LEU A 184 -10.62 11.15 -14.00
N SER A 185 -11.12 11.03 -15.24
CA SER A 185 -12.45 11.48 -15.65
C SER A 185 -13.58 10.84 -14.82
N SER A 186 -13.34 9.66 -14.23
CA SER A 186 -14.28 8.95 -13.34
C SER A 186 -14.38 9.54 -11.92
N LEU A 187 -13.42 10.37 -11.50
CA LEU A 187 -13.46 11.00 -10.17
C LEU A 187 -14.65 11.95 -10.05
N SER A 188 -15.36 11.87 -8.92
CA SER A 188 -16.45 12.81 -8.62
C SER A 188 -15.93 14.25 -8.50
N ALA A 189 -16.76 15.23 -8.88
CA ALA A 189 -16.44 16.65 -8.71
C ALA A 189 -16.03 16.97 -7.27
N GLN A 190 -16.77 16.44 -6.29
CA GLN A 190 -16.45 16.58 -4.87
C GLN A 190 -15.05 16.08 -4.50
N THR A 191 -14.60 14.96 -5.07
CA THR A 191 -13.24 14.44 -4.79
C THR A 191 -12.17 15.34 -5.40
N ARG A 192 -12.39 15.82 -6.63
CA ARG A 192 -11.45 16.74 -7.30
C ARG A 192 -11.33 18.05 -6.54
N GLU A 193 -12.46 18.67 -6.19
CA GLU A 193 -12.50 19.92 -5.44
C GLU A 193 -11.82 19.77 -4.07
N TYR A 194 -12.06 18.65 -3.38
CA TYR A 194 -11.43 18.37 -2.10
C TYR A 194 -9.90 18.24 -2.20
N LEU A 195 -9.39 17.53 -3.22
CA LEU A 195 -7.95 17.41 -3.44
C LEU A 195 -7.32 18.76 -3.80
N ILE A 196 -7.98 19.56 -4.66
CA ILE A 196 -7.53 20.92 -4.97
C ILE A 196 -7.45 21.77 -3.70
N ALA A 197 -8.46 21.72 -2.83
CA ALA A 197 -8.47 22.46 -1.57
C ALA A 197 -7.32 22.03 -0.66
N ALA A 198 -7.11 20.72 -0.47
CA ALA A 198 -6.01 20.20 0.33
C ALA A 198 -4.63 20.62 -0.21
N VAL A 199 -4.46 20.65 -1.53
CA VAL A 199 -3.22 21.14 -2.17
C VAL A 199 -3.01 22.63 -1.91
N LYS A 200 -4.07 23.45 -1.99
CA LYS A 200 -4.00 24.91 -1.71
C LYS A 200 -3.64 25.23 -0.26
N GLU A 201 -4.04 24.36 0.67
CA GLU A 201 -3.74 24.49 2.10
C GLU A 201 -2.31 24.08 2.45
N THR A 202 -1.66 23.28 1.60
CA THR A 202 -0.28 22.83 1.80
C THR A 202 0.69 24.01 1.72
N ARG A 203 1.44 24.28 2.79
CA ARG A 203 2.39 25.40 2.93
C ARG A 203 3.84 24.93 2.91
N ASP A 204 4.13 23.82 3.59
CA ASP A 204 5.48 23.29 3.72
C ASP A 204 5.50 21.75 3.71
N PHE A 205 6.71 21.19 3.78
CA PHE A 205 6.94 19.75 3.89
C PHE A 205 7.76 19.50 5.16
N PRO A 206 7.12 19.19 6.29
CA PRO A 206 7.83 19.04 7.56
C PRO A 206 8.85 17.91 7.48
N LYS A 207 9.97 18.05 8.20
CA LYS A 207 10.96 16.99 8.32
C LYS A 207 10.35 15.82 9.11
N VAL A 208 10.22 14.66 8.47
CA VAL A 208 9.75 13.43 9.10
C VAL A 208 10.93 12.46 9.25
N GLY A 209 11.04 11.83 10.43
CA GLY A 209 12.04 10.79 10.70
C GLY A 209 11.51 9.41 10.30
N LEU A 210 12.42 8.53 9.85
CA LEU A 210 12.08 7.13 9.65
C LEU A 210 11.98 6.42 11.00
N HIS A 211 10.93 5.61 11.16
CA HIS A 211 10.84 4.65 12.25
C HIS A 211 11.85 3.51 12.07
N ALA A 212 11.96 2.99 10.84
CA ALA A 212 12.91 1.95 10.48
C ALA A 212 13.47 2.19 9.07
N ARG A 213 14.73 1.79 8.85
CA ARG A 213 15.37 1.87 7.51
C ARG A 213 14.95 0.75 6.56
N PHE A 214 14.35 -0.30 7.09
CA PHE A 214 14.00 -1.50 6.35
C PHE A 214 12.55 -1.90 6.65
N ILE A 215 11.81 -2.27 5.61
CA ILE A 215 10.46 -2.82 5.68
C ILE A 215 10.54 -4.23 6.22
N GLY A 216 9.78 -4.48 7.29
CA GLY A 216 9.63 -5.82 7.83
C GLY A 216 10.88 -6.34 8.53
N ALA A 217 11.85 -5.46 8.85
CA ALA A 217 12.91 -5.83 9.78
C ALA A 217 12.29 -6.41 11.05
N LEU A 218 12.71 -7.63 11.40
CA LEU A 218 12.58 -8.09 12.76
C LEU A 218 13.47 -7.14 13.57
N LEU A 219 12.89 -6.44 14.54
CA LEU A 219 13.72 -5.72 15.51
C LEU A 219 14.72 -6.74 16.08
N PRO A 220 16.02 -6.40 16.15
CA PRO A 220 17.04 -7.31 16.68
C PRO A 220 16.70 -7.79 18.09
#